data_AF-A0A1H1GHT5-F1
#
_entry.id   AF-A0A1H1GHT5-F1
#
_cell.length_a   1.000
_cell.length_b   1.000
_cell.length_c   1.000
_cell.angle_alpha   90.00
_cell.angle_beta   90.00
_cell.angle_gamma   90.00
#
_symmetry.space_group_name_H-M   'P 1'
#
loop_
_entity.id
_entity.type
_entity.pdbx_description
1 polymer ?
#
loop_
_entity_poly.entity_id
_entity_poly.type
_entity_poly.pdbx_seq_one_letter_code
_entity_poly.pdbx_strand_id
1 'polypeptide(L)'
;MGMRFKKSFKVAPGTKLNVSKRGIGATVGGKRLRVNTSSRGVSVGSSIPGSGVSYNKNISSRTKRPQRTNYERIQQQKVKEEKVEQAKQEVGRYEAHLDMLTSVHEEVNDSSKTNNLLN
;
A
#
# COMPACT_ATOMS: atom_id res chain seq x y z
N MET A 1 -3.27 8.11 -43.01
CA MET A 1 -4.22 9.04 -42.36
C MET A 1 -5.52 8.28 -42.12
N GLY A 2 -6.04 8.19 -40.90
CA GLY A 2 -7.19 7.34 -40.57
C GLY A 2 -8.29 8.11 -39.85
N MET A 3 -9.56 7.74 -40.08
CA MET A 3 -10.71 8.34 -39.41
C MET A 3 -10.66 8.10 -37.90
N ARG A 4 -10.80 9.17 -37.11
CA ARG A 4 -10.84 9.09 -35.65
C ARG A 4 -12.23 9.44 -35.14
N PHE A 5 -12.94 8.46 -34.58
CA PHE A 5 -14.19 8.71 -33.88
C PHE A 5 -13.93 9.31 -32.48
N LYS A 6 -14.41 10.54 -32.28
CA LYS A 6 -14.51 11.19 -30.99
C LYS A 6 -15.81 12.00 -30.95
N LYS A 7 -16.72 11.63 -30.07
CA LYS A 7 -17.95 12.40 -29.80
C LYS A 7 -17.87 13.03 -28.42
N SER A 8 -18.23 14.31 -28.30
CA SER A 8 -18.29 15.00 -27.00
C SER A 8 -19.66 15.65 -26.89
N PHE A 9 -20.36 15.44 -25.78
CA PHE A 9 -21.69 16.00 -25.56
C PHE A 9 -21.79 16.56 -24.13
N LYS A 10 -22.53 17.66 -23.99
CA LYS A 10 -22.78 18.31 -22.71
C LYS A 10 -24.01 17.66 -22.08
N VAL A 11 -23.87 17.18 -20.85
CA VAL A 11 -24.98 16.54 -20.12
C VAL A 11 -25.65 17.53 -19.17
N ALA A 12 -24.85 18.42 -18.57
CA ALA A 12 -25.32 19.45 -17.66
C ALA A 12 -24.43 20.71 -17.79
N PRO A 13 -24.86 21.89 -17.32
CA PRO A 13 -23.95 23.01 -17.12
C PRO A 13 -22.77 22.58 -16.22
N GLY A 14 -21.55 22.73 -16.73
CA GLY A 14 -20.34 22.29 -16.03
C GLY A 14 -19.96 20.82 -16.25
N THR A 15 -20.79 19.96 -16.86
CA THR A 15 -20.42 18.54 -17.07
C THR A 15 -20.54 18.12 -18.52
N LYS A 16 -19.45 17.57 -19.09
CA LYS A 16 -19.42 17.00 -20.45
C LYS A 16 -18.87 15.58 -20.45
N LEU A 17 -19.44 14.75 -21.31
CA LEU A 17 -18.95 13.39 -21.55
C LEU A 17 -18.23 13.34 -22.90
N ASN A 18 -17.12 12.63 -22.92
CA ASN A 18 -16.27 12.41 -24.09
C ASN A 18 -16.21 10.92 -24.36
N VAL A 19 -16.64 10.50 -25.54
CA VAL A 19 -16.61 9.12 -26.01
C VAL A 19 -15.61 9.02 -27.16
N SER A 20 -14.67 8.09 -27.06
CA SER A 20 -13.63 7.89 -28.07
C SER A 20 -13.21 6.42 -28.15
N LYS A 21 -12.43 6.05 -29.17
CA LYS A 21 -11.84 4.69 -29.29
C LYS A 21 -11.09 4.22 -28.03
N ARG A 22 -10.53 5.15 -27.24
CA ARG A 22 -9.79 4.86 -26.01
C ARG A 22 -10.68 4.66 -24.77
N GLY A 23 -12.00 4.80 -24.90
CA GLY A 23 -12.96 4.72 -23.81
C GLY A 23 -13.74 6.01 -23.59
N ILE A 24 -14.57 5.97 -22.53
CA ILE A 24 -15.43 7.05 -22.07
C ILE A 24 -14.68 7.87 -21.00
N GLY A 25 -14.86 9.18 -21.01
CA GLY A 25 -14.38 10.07 -19.97
C GLY A 25 -15.37 11.19 -19.67
N ALA A 26 -15.31 11.73 -18.47
CA ALA A 26 -16.14 12.84 -18.05
C ALA A 26 -15.27 14.05 -17.69
N THR A 27 -15.78 15.24 -17.91
CA THR A 27 -15.20 16.46 -17.35
C THR A 27 -16.29 17.13 -16.52
N VAL A 28 -15.98 17.38 -15.26
CA VAL A 28 -16.86 18.04 -14.29
C VAL A 28 -16.20 19.36 -13.89
N GLY A 29 -16.92 20.47 -14.04
CA GLY A 29 -16.45 21.82 -13.74
C GLY A 29 -16.33 22.75 -14.95
N GLY A 30 -15.96 24.00 -14.66
CA GLY A 30 -15.91 25.11 -15.61
C GLY A 30 -14.50 25.46 -16.06
N LYS A 31 -14.37 26.61 -16.74
CA LYS A 31 -13.08 27.14 -17.23
C LYS A 31 -12.04 27.31 -16.11
N ARG A 32 -12.49 27.64 -14.90
CA ARG A 32 -11.66 28.03 -13.76
C ARG A 32 -11.32 26.87 -12.82
N LEU A 33 -12.20 25.89 -12.69
CA LEU A 33 -11.95 24.69 -11.90
C LEU A 33 -12.63 23.51 -12.59
N ARG A 34 -11.86 22.50 -12.94
CA ARG A 34 -12.35 21.29 -13.58
C ARG A 34 -11.61 20.05 -13.13
N VAL A 35 -12.34 18.96 -13.05
CA VAL A 35 -11.85 17.60 -12.89
C VAL A 35 -12.13 16.85 -14.18
N ASN A 36 -11.11 16.19 -14.73
CA ASN A 36 -11.22 15.39 -15.93
C ASN A 36 -10.92 13.93 -15.57
N THR A 37 -11.87 13.04 -15.81
CA THR A 37 -11.73 11.60 -15.64
C THR A 37 -11.74 10.95 -17.02
N SER A 38 -10.71 10.16 -17.34
CA SER A 38 -10.62 9.47 -18.62
C SER A 38 -9.83 8.18 -18.49
N SER A 39 -9.78 7.37 -19.55
CA SER A 39 -8.91 6.19 -19.61
C SER A 39 -7.41 6.48 -19.48
N ARG A 40 -6.99 7.74 -19.56
CA ARG A 40 -5.60 8.16 -19.31
C ARG A 40 -5.33 8.50 -17.85
N GLY A 41 -6.37 8.57 -17.01
CA GLY A 41 -6.27 8.99 -15.62
C GLY A 41 -7.19 10.17 -15.28
N VAL A 42 -7.00 10.65 -14.04
CA VAL A 42 -7.73 11.76 -13.45
C VAL A 42 -6.81 12.98 -13.36
N SER A 43 -7.28 14.12 -13.85
CA SER A 43 -6.56 15.39 -13.79
C SER A 43 -7.44 16.47 -13.18
N VAL A 44 -6.85 17.34 -12.39
CA VAL A 44 -7.51 18.50 -11.79
C VAL A 44 -6.82 19.76 -12.28
N GLY A 45 -7.59 20.65 -12.89
CA GLY A 45 -7.11 21.93 -13.41
C GLY A 45 -7.82 23.08 -12.70
N SER A 46 -7.03 24.07 -12.27
CA SER A 46 -7.53 25.33 -11.72
C SER A 46 -6.91 26.52 -12.47
N SER A 47 -7.60 27.65 -12.54
CA SER A 47 -7.14 28.85 -13.23
C SER A 47 -7.70 30.09 -12.57
N ILE A 48 -6.82 31.06 -12.34
CA ILE A 48 -7.19 32.37 -11.80
C ILE A 48 -7.61 33.26 -12.97
N PRO A 49 -8.78 33.92 -12.89
CA PRO A 49 -9.23 34.83 -13.94
C PRO A 49 -8.35 36.08 -14.06
N GLY A 50 -8.19 36.59 -15.27
CA GLY A 50 -7.52 37.87 -15.49
C GLY A 50 -6.00 37.88 -15.25
N SER A 51 -5.45 36.86 -14.58
CA SER A 51 -4.01 36.78 -14.30
C SER A 51 -3.21 36.00 -15.34
N GLY A 52 -3.88 35.25 -16.23
CA GLY A 52 -3.22 34.35 -17.18
C GLY A 52 -2.61 33.10 -16.54
N VAL A 53 -2.75 32.90 -15.22
CA VAL A 53 -2.14 31.79 -14.49
C VAL A 53 -3.10 30.60 -14.42
N SER A 54 -2.60 29.42 -14.81
CA SER A 54 -3.33 28.15 -14.70
C SER A 54 -2.43 27.05 -14.14
N TYR A 55 -3.03 26.14 -13.38
CA TYR A 55 -2.36 24.97 -12.82
C TYR A 55 -3.14 23.71 -13.18
N ASN A 56 -2.44 22.63 -13.53
CA ASN A 56 -3.06 21.35 -13.85
C ASN A 56 -2.22 20.22 -13.26
N LYS A 57 -2.86 19.36 -12.46
CA LYS A 57 -2.22 18.24 -11.78
C LYS A 57 -2.89 16.94 -12.17
N ASN A 58 -2.09 15.97 -12.61
CA ASN A 58 -2.55 14.59 -12.79
C ASN A 58 -2.52 13.88 -11.43
N ILE A 59 -3.66 13.36 -11.01
CA ILE A 59 -3.84 12.66 -9.74
C ILE A 59 -3.77 11.15 -9.93
N SER A 60 -3.99 10.64 -11.15
CA SER A 60 -3.84 9.20 -11.39
C SER A 60 -2.40 8.75 -11.15
N SER A 61 -2.24 7.79 -10.25
CA SER A 61 -1.00 7.02 -10.17
C SER A 61 -0.82 6.27 -11.49
N ARG A 62 0.40 6.30 -12.03
CA ARG A 62 0.74 5.53 -13.22
C ARG A 62 0.61 4.06 -12.82
N THR A 63 -0.46 3.38 -13.26
CA THR A 63 -0.64 1.94 -13.00
C THR A 63 0.66 1.24 -13.37
N LYS A 64 1.38 0.73 -12.37
CA LYS A 64 2.63 0.02 -12.60
C LYS A 64 2.31 -1.13 -13.55
N ARG A 65 3.07 -1.25 -14.64
CA ARG A 65 2.91 -2.35 -15.60
C ARG A 65 2.94 -3.68 -14.81
N PRO A 66 2.07 -4.65 -15.12
CA PRO A 66 1.87 -5.86 -14.32
C PRO A 66 3.16 -6.69 -14.09
N GLN A 67 4.20 -6.54 -14.91
CA GLN A 67 5.48 -7.21 -14.64
C GLN A 67 6.23 -6.69 -13.42
N ARG A 68 6.06 -5.41 -13.03
CA ARG A 68 6.71 -4.87 -11.82
C ARG A 68 6.06 -5.36 -10.52
N THR A 69 4.82 -5.89 -10.57
CA THR A 69 4.11 -6.30 -9.36
C THR A 69 4.55 -7.65 -8.81
N ASN A 70 5.00 -8.58 -9.68
CA ASN A 70 5.33 -9.94 -9.22
C ASN A 70 6.66 -9.98 -8.46
N TYR A 71 7.70 -9.30 -8.96
CA TYR A 71 8.99 -9.20 -8.25
C TYR A 71 8.81 -8.50 -6.89
N GLU A 72 8.11 -7.36 -6.85
CA GLU A 72 7.85 -6.64 -5.60
C GLU A 72 7.12 -7.51 -4.56
N ARG A 73 6.17 -8.35 -4.98
CA ARG A 73 5.47 -9.31 -4.11
C ARG A 73 6.40 -10.39 -3.56
N ILE A 74 7.25 -10.98 -4.40
CA ILE A 74 8.21 -12.01 -3.99
C ILE A 74 9.17 -11.43 -2.94
N GLN A 75 9.68 -10.21 -3.14
CA GLN A 75 10.56 -9.56 -2.17
C GLN A 75 9.85 -9.30 -0.84
N GLN A 76 8.59 -8.85 -0.86
CA GLN A 76 7.81 -8.64 0.35
C GLN A 76 7.55 -9.95 1.11
N GLN A 77 7.32 -11.06 0.40
CA GLN A 77 7.17 -12.38 1.01
C GLN A 77 8.46 -12.82 1.71
N LYS A 78 9.61 -12.70 1.04
CA LYS A 78 10.92 -13.01 1.63
C LYS A 78 11.20 -12.21 2.90
N VAL A 79 10.98 -10.89 2.86
CA VAL A 79 11.16 -10.01 4.03
C VAL A 79 10.21 -10.41 5.17
N LYS A 80 9.00 -10.85 4.85
CA LYS A 80 8.04 -11.33 5.85
C LYS A 80 8.48 -12.66 6.46
N GLU A 81 9.01 -13.57 5.66
CA GLU A 81 9.55 -14.86 6.10
C GLU A 81 10.77 -14.66 7.03
N GLU A 82 11.72 -13.81 6.65
CA GLU A 82 12.89 -13.46 7.47
C GLU A 82 12.48 -12.90 8.85
N LYS A 83 11.48 -12.02 8.90
CA LYS A 83 10.95 -11.49 10.17
C LYS A 83 10.32 -12.58 11.03
N VAL A 84 9.63 -13.54 10.41
CA VAL A 84 9.02 -14.66 11.14
C VAL A 84 10.10 -15.59 11.69
N GLU A 85 11.18 -15.83 10.95
CA GLU A 85 12.32 -16.63 11.44
C GLU A 85 13.02 -15.96 12.63
N GLN A 86 13.26 -14.65 12.56
CA GLN A 86 13.83 -13.89 13.66
C GLN A 86 12.98 -13.98 14.93
N ALA A 87 11.66 -13.82 14.79
CA ALA A 87 10.72 -13.95 15.91
C ALA A 87 10.75 -15.36 16.54
N LYS A 88 10.86 -16.42 15.71
CA LYS A 88 10.98 -17.80 16.22
C LYS A 88 12.28 -18.03 17.00
N GLN A 89 13.40 -17.51 16.50
CA GLN A 89 14.69 -17.60 17.19
C GLN A 89 14.67 -16.87 18.54
N GLU A 90 14.01 -15.70 18.57
CA GLU A 90 13.85 -14.92 19.79
C GLU A 90 13.02 -15.69 20.84
N VAL A 91 11.87 -16.26 20.45
CA VAL A 91 11.05 -17.09 21.35
C VAL A 91 11.85 -18.28 21.89
N GLY A 92 12.56 -19.01 21.03
CA GLY A 92 13.36 -20.17 21.45
C GLY A 92 14.50 -19.80 22.42
N ARG A 93 15.09 -18.59 22.30
CA ARG A 93 16.08 -18.10 23.27
C ARG A 93 15.48 -17.91 24.66
N TYR A 94 14.27 -17.35 24.75
CA TYR A 94 13.60 -17.18 26.03
C TYR A 94 13.22 -18.53 26.66
N GLU A 95 12.73 -19.48 25.85
CA GLU A 95 12.41 -20.83 26.32
C GLU A 95 13.65 -21.54 26.90
N ALA A 96 14.80 -21.47 26.22
CA ALA A 96 16.05 -22.05 26.73
C ALA A 96 16.51 -21.40 28.05
N HIS A 97 16.27 -20.10 28.22
CA HIS A 97 16.59 -19.40 29.46
C HIS A 97 15.68 -19.85 30.62
N LEU A 98 14.39 -20.09 30.35
CA LEU A 98 13.45 -20.61 31.33
C LEU A 98 13.81 -22.03 31.76
N ASP A 99 14.22 -22.88 30.82
CA ASP A 99 14.65 -24.25 31.09
C ASP A 99 15.86 -24.28 32.02
N MET A 100 16.88 -23.45 31.75
CA MET A 100 18.06 -23.30 32.62
C MET A 100 17.69 -22.81 34.03
N LEU A 101 16.80 -21.81 34.14
CA LEU A 101 16.32 -21.35 35.45
C LEU A 101 15.56 -22.44 36.21
N THR A 102 14.81 -23.27 35.49
CA THR A 102 14.02 -24.37 36.06
C THR A 102 14.91 -25.52 36.49
N SER A 103 15.93 -25.88 35.71
CA SER A 103 16.87 -26.95 36.05
C SER A 103 17.64 -26.63 37.34
N VAL A 104 18.05 -25.38 37.53
CA VAL A 104 18.68 -24.93 38.79
C VAL A 104 17.73 -25.08 39.98
N HIS A 105 16.42 -24.88 39.79
CA HIS A 105 15.43 -25.08 40.86
C HIS A 105 15.19 -26.56 41.17
N GLU A 106 15.21 -27.46 40.19
CA GLU A 106 15.15 -28.90 40.45
C GLU A 106 16.33 -29.36 41.31
N GLU A 107 17.56 -28.94 40.98
CA GLU A 107 18.77 -29.32 41.72
C GLU A 107 18.75 -28.85 43.19
N VAL A 108 18.23 -27.64 43.44
CA VAL A 108 18.12 -27.09 44.81
C VAL A 108 16.97 -27.75 45.59
N ASN A 109 15.85 -28.10 44.93
CA ASN A 109 14.72 -28.75 45.58
C ASN A 109 15.09 -30.15 46.09
N ASP A 110 15.92 -30.90 45.36
CA ASP A 110 16.43 -32.20 45.83
C ASP A 110 17.49 -32.10 46.93
N SER A 111 18.31 -31.03 46.96
CA SER A 111 19.22 -30.74 48.10
C SER A 111 18.51 -30.27 49.37
N SER A 112 17.32 -29.68 49.28
CA SER A 112 16.55 -29.28 50.46
C SER A 112 15.96 -30.49 51.22
N LYS A 113 15.66 -31.58 50.50
CA LYS A 113 15.16 -32.84 51.10
C LYS A 113 16.20 -33.53 51.96
N THR A 114 17.49 -33.45 51.61
CA THR A 114 18.56 -34.12 52.36
C THR A 114 18.89 -33.39 53.67
N ASN A 115 18.78 -32.07 53.72
CA ASN A 115 19.02 -31.28 54.93
C ASN A 115 17.89 -31.36 55.97
N ASN A 116 16.68 -31.72 55.55
CA ASN A 116 15.51 -31.88 56.44
C ASN A 116 15.41 -33.28 57.09
N LEU A 117 16.37 -34.18 56.80
CA LEU A 117 16.48 -35.53 57.37
C LEU A 117 17.58 -35.65 58.43
N LEU A 118 18.31 -34.56 58.71
CA LEU A 118 19.48 -34.54 59.60
C LEU A 118 19.28 -33.70 60.88
N ASN A 119 18.04 -33.30 61.21
CA ASN A 119 17.66 -32.69 62.48
C ASN A 119 16.62 -33.54 63.21
#